data_AF-A0A8J4GVJ5-F1
#
_entry.id   AF-A0A8J4GVJ5-F1
#
_cell.length_a   1.000
_cell.length_b   1.000
_cell.length_c   1.000
_cell.angle_alpha   90.00
_cell.angle_beta   90.00
_cell.angle_gamma   90.00
#
_symmetry.space_group_name_H-M   'P 1'
#
loop_
_entity.id
_entity.type
_entity.pdbx_description
1 polymer ?
#
loop_
_entity_poly.entity_id
_entity_poly.type
_entity_poly.pdbx_seq_one_letter_code
_entity_poly.pdbx_strand_id
1 'polypeptide(L)'
;MMVAFCNIAMPPAVGNVQVAARSPGWPRVGLLPRTQILSWYPRIVVFPGFIDKSRAEYIVKLASKFMYPSGLAYRPGEAVDPTQQTRTSTGTFLASAMDPEGVLGCVEQRIAAATLLPADNGEAFNVLHYEKEQHYDSHYDTFDPKEFGPQPSQRIATVLL
;
A
#
# COMPACT_ATOMS: atom_id res chain seq x y z
N MET A 1 -13.02 10.43 -2.19
CA MET A 1 -11.56 10.52 -1.93
C MET A 1 -10.91 9.21 -2.36
N MET A 2 -9.86 9.25 -3.18
CA MET A 2 -9.05 8.06 -3.45
C MET A 2 -7.80 8.07 -2.58
N VAL A 3 -7.47 6.92 -1.99
CA VAL A 3 -6.28 6.68 -1.16
C VAL A 3 -5.55 5.47 -1.71
N ALA A 4 -4.24 5.56 -1.89
CA ALA A 4 -3.43 4.39 -2.23
C ALA A 4 -2.59 4.02 -1.02
N PHE A 5 -2.43 2.72 -0.75
CA PHE A 5 -1.47 2.28 0.25
C PHE A 5 -0.71 1.05 -0.19
N CYS A 6 0.50 0.94 0.32
CA CYS A 6 1.38 -0.20 0.12
C CYS A 6 1.77 -0.72 1.50
N ASN A 7 1.41 -1.98 1.77
CA ASN A 7 1.85 -2.69 2.95
C ASN A 7 3.21 -3.32 2.67
N ILE A 8 4.09 -3.28 3.66
CA ILE A 8 5.43 -3.88 3.54
C ILE A 8 5.49 -5.09 4.46
N ALA A 9 5.66 -6.27 3.87
CA ALA A 9 5.76 -7.53 4.59
C ALA A 9 7.22 -7.93 4.79
N MET A 10 7.54 -8.57 5.92
CA MET A 10 8.82 -9.28 6.06
C MET A 10 8.85 -10.45 5.06
N PRO A 11 9.96 -10.68 4.34
CA PRO A 11 10.07 -11.89 3.54
C PRO A 11 10.03 -13.10 4.49
N PRO A 12 9.53 -14.26 4.04
CA PRO A 12 9.79 -15.51 4.75
C PRO A 12 11.30 -15.66 4.95
N ALA A 13 11.71 -16.39 5.99
CA ALA A 13 13.10 -16.51 6.40
C ALA A 13 14.01 -17.28 5.41
N VAL A 14 13.82 -17.16 4.10
CA VAL A 14 14.76 -17.57 3.04
C VAL A 14 14.46 -16.75 1.79
N GLY A 15 15.40 -15.92 1.34
CA GLY A 15 15.25 -15.22 0.05
C GLY A 15 16.41 -14.26 -0.24
N ASN A 16 17.15 -14.53 -1.32
CA ASN A 16 18.17 -13.62 -1.82
C ASN A 16 17.52 -12.33 -2.33
N VAL A 17 18.02 -11.19 -1.88
CA VAL A 17 17.65 -9.85 -2.37
C VAL A 17 18.03 -9.75 -3.84
N GLN A 18 17.04 -9.68 -4.74
CA GLN A 18 17.28 -9.29 -6.13
C GLN A 18 17.09 -7.77 -6.23
N VAL A 19 18.19 -7.04 -6.44
CA VAL A 19 18.08 -5.60 -6.72
C VAL A 19 17.47 -5.45 -8.11
N ALA A 20 16.21 -5.01 -8.19
CA ALA A 20 15.54 -4.74 -9.46
C ALA A 20 16.39 -3.79 -10.33
N ALA A 21 16.51 -4.13 -11.62
CA ALA A 21 17.30 -3.38 -12.59
C ALA A 21 16.76 -1.96 -12.77
N ARG A 22 17.71 -1.02 -12.90
CA ARG A 22 17.47 0.42 -13.07
C ARG A 22 16.68 0.71 -14.35
N SER A 23 15.47 1.24 -14.24
CA SER A 23 14.74 1.78 -15.40
C SER A 23 15.38 3.11 -15.86
N PRO A 24 15.81 3.24 -17.13
CA PRO A 24 16.35 4.49 -17.65
C PRO A 24 15.23 5.52 -17.87
N GLY A 25 15.44 6.78 -17.47
CA GLY A 25 14.59 7.90 -17.89
C GLY A 25 13.86 8.67 -16.79
N TRP A 26 13.93 8.22 -15.53
CA TRP A 26 13.30 8.94 -14.40
C TRP A 26 14.36 9.63 -13.55
N PRO A 27 14.09 10.85 -13.02
CA PRO A 27 15.03 11.52 -12.13
C PRO A 27 15.35 10.58 -10.95
N ARG A 28 16.61 10.57 -10.51
CA ARG A 28 17.06 9.84 -9.31
C ARG A 28 16.01 10.06 -8.22
N VAL A 29 15.69 9.01 -7.44
CA VAL A 29 14.87 9.13 -6.22
C VAL A 29 15.28 10.42 -5.55
N GLY A 30 14.44 11.46 -5.71
CA GLY A 30 14.79 12.79 -5.24
C GLY A 30 14.99 12.70 -3.74
N LEU A 31 15.74 13.63 -3.14
CA LEU A 31 15.81 13.70 -1.70
C LEU A 31 14.39 13.57 -1.12
N LEU A 32 14.25 12.70 -0.13
CA LEU A 32 13.00 12.58 0.59
C LEU A 32 12.65 13.96 1.16
N PRO A 33 11.37 14.33 1.15
CA PRO A 33 10.96 15.62 1.68
C PRO A 33 11.26 15.68 3.18
N ARG A 34 11.26 16.90 3.72
CA ARG A 34 11.41 17.11 5.16
C ARG A 34 10.35 16.29 5.92
N THR A 35 10.81 15.42 6.82
CA THR A 35 9.96 14.51 7.59
C THR A 35 9.39 15.18 8.83
N GLN A 36 8.19 14.75 9.24
CA GLN A 36 7.57 15.14 10.52
C GLN A 36 7.24 13.87 11.31
N ILE A 37 7.69 13.79 12.56
CA ILE A 37 7.35 12.66 13.45
C ILE A 37 6.08 13.05 14.20
N LEU A 38 5.00 12.31 14.00
CA LEU A 38 3.72 12.52 14.70
C LEU A 38 3.64 11.73 16.01
N SER A 39 4.21 10.52 16.04
CA SER A 39 4.26 9.68 17.23
C SER A 39 5.47 8.75 17.20
N TRP A 40 5.98 8.44 18.38
CA TRP A 40 7.01 7.41 18.58
C TRP A 40 6.41 6.05 18.93
N TYR A 41 5.20 6.02 19.51
CA TYR A 41 4.51 4.79 19.89
C TYR A 41 2.98 4.91 19.70
N PRO A 42 2.41 4.30 18.63
CA PRO A 42 3.12 3.66 17.51
C PRO A 42 3.96 4.67 16.72
N ARG A 43 4.98 4.21 15.99
CA ARG A 43 5.81 5.09 15.15
C ARG A 43 5.00 5.59 13.96
N ILE A 44 4.76 6.90 13.89
CA ILE A 44 4.02 7.55 12.80
C ILE A 44 4.86 8.71 12.27
N VAL A 45 5.18 8.68 10.97
CA VAL A 45 5.99 9.70 10.29
C VAL A 45 5.25 10.18 9.05
N VAL A 46 5.21 11.50 8.85
CA VAL A 46 4.62 12.15 7.68
C VAL A 46 5.72 12.70 6.79
N PHE A 47 5.55 12.46 5.48
CA PHE A 47 6.41 12.96 4.41
C PHE A 47 5.59 13.91 3.51
N PRO A 48 5.54 15.22 3.78
CA PRO A 48 4.78 16.16 2.95
C PRO A 48 5.31 16.18 1.51
N GLY A 49 4.41 16.13 0.52
CA GLY A 49 4.81 16.09 -0.90
C GLY A 49 5.57 14.81 -1.26
N PHE A 50 5.23 13.69 -0.63
CA PHE A 50 5.86 12.40 -0.92
C PHE A 50 5.70 12.00 -2.39
N ILE A 51 4.51 12.24 -2.96
CA ILE A 51 4.25 12.18 -4.40
C ILE A 51 3.77 13.56 -4.86
N ASP A 52 4.15 13.97 -6.06
CA ASP A 52 3.59 15.17 -6.66
C ASP A 52 2.17 14.90 -7.18
N LYS A 53 1.42 15.99 -7.37
CA LYS A 53 0.01 15.95 -7.73
C LYS A 53 -0.24 15.24 -9.08
N SER A 54 0.61 15.44 -10.09
CA SER A 54 0.37 14.83 -11.40
C SER A 54 0.59 13.31 -11.37
N ARG A 55 1.56 12.82 -10.59
CA ARG A 55 1.73 11.37 -10.34
C ARG A 55 0.58 10.78 -9.54
N ALA A 56 0.07 11.49 -8.53
CA ALA A 56 -1.10 11.05 -7.78
C ALA A 56 -2.35 10.93 -8.68
N GLU A 57 -2.60 11.94 -9.51
CA GLU A 57 -3.70 11.95 -10.49
C GLU A 57 -3.55 10.84 -11.53
N TYR A 58 -2.32 10.55 -11.96
CA TYR A 58 -2.04 9.42 -12.85
C TYR A 58 -2.44 8.08 -12.22
N ILE A 59 -2.04 7.82 -10.97
CA ILE A 59 -2.38 6.58 -10.24
C ILE A 59 -3.90 6.45 -10.11
N VAL A 60 -4.58 7.54 -9.75
CA VAL A 60 -6.06 7.59 -9.68
C VAL A 60 -6.68 7.21 -11.03
N LYS A 61 -6.19 7.77 -12.14
CA LYS A 61 -6.70 7.48 -13.49
C LYS A 61 -6.44 6.04 -13.91
N LEU A 62 -5.30 5.48 -13.54
CA LEU A 62 -4.97 4.08 -13.79
C LEU A 62 -5.91 3.16 -13.00
N ALA A 63 -6.07 3.40 -11.70
CA ALA A 63 -6.89 2.62 -10.80
C ALA A 63 -8.37 2.62 -11.21
N SER A 64 -8.89 3.77 -11.66
CA SER A 64 -10.29 3.96 -12.06
C SER A 64 -10.76 2.97 -13.14
N LYS A 65 -9.85 2.39 -13.92
CA LYS A 65 -10.17 1.40 -14.96
C LYS A 65 -10.50 0.01 -14.40
N PHE A 66 -10.11 -0.27 -13.16
CA PHE A 66 -10.13 -1.60 -12.56
C PHE A 66 -10.88 -1.64 -11.22
N MET A 67 -11.68 -0.61 -10.92
CA MET A 67 -12.39 -0.51 -9.64
C MET A 67 -13.53 -1.53 -9.52
N TYR A 68 -13.60 -2.20 -8.37
CA TYR A 68 -14.69 -3.08 -7.98
C TYR A 68 -15.04 -2.88 -6.50
N PRO A 69 -16.22 -3.33 -6.01
CA PRO A 69 -16.56 -3.26 -4.60
C PRO A 69 -15.49 -3.92 -3.71
N SER A 70 -15.01 -3.22 -2.69
CA SER A 70 -13.78 -3.61 -1.98
C SER A 70 -14.02 -4.81 -1.04
N GLY A 71 -13.48 -5.99 -1.31
CA GLY A 71 -13.63 -7.19 -0.45
C GLY A 71 -12.67 -7.32 0.75
N LEU A 72 -13.16 -7.77 1.91
CA LEU A 72 -12.35 -7.99 3.12
C LEU A 72 -11.57 -9.32 3.08
N ALA A 73 -10.48 -9.42 3.83
CA ALA A 73 -9.86 -10.70 4.15
C ALA A 73 -10.68 -11.34 5.28
N TYR A 74 -11.43 -12.40 4.96
CA TYR A 74 -12.28 -13.10 5.92
C TYR A 74 -11.51 -14.18 6.68
N ARG A 75 -11.94 -14.48 7.90
CA ARG A 75 -11.39 -15.60 8.67
C ARG A 75 -11.80 -16.93 8.05
N PRO A 76 -11.02 -18.01 8.23
CA PRO A 76 -11.42 -19.34 7.76
C PRO A 76 -12.78 -19.76 8.34
N GLY A 77 -13.79 -19.93 7.48
CA GLY A 77 -15.15 -20.35 7.86
C GLY A 77 -16.11 -19.21 8.23
N GLU A 78 -15.70 -17.95 8.11
CA GLU A 78 -16.58 -16.79 8.31
C GLU A 78 -17.55 -16.62 7.14
N ALA A 79 -18.84 -16.56 7.44
CA ALA A 79 -19.87 -16.30 6.42
C ALA A 79 -19.83 -14.82 6.01
N VAL A 80 -19.88 -14.56 4.70
CA VAL A 80 -19.98 -13.21 4.16
C VAL A 80 -21.34 -12.64 4.53
N ASP A 81 -21.40 -11.78 5.55
CA ASP A 81 -22.59 -10.99 5.87
C ASP A 81 -22.58 -9.70 5.03
N PRO A 82 -23.51 -9.53 4.06
CA PRO A 82 -23.59 -8.32 3.25
C PRO A 82 -23.89 -7.05 4.06
N THR A 83 -24.34 -7.20 5.31
CA THR A 83 -24.73 -6.11 6.21
C THR A 83 -23.60 -5.66 7.14
N GLN A 84 -22.56 -6.48 7.34
CA GLN A 84 -21.35 -6.11 8.10
C GLN A 84 -20.31 -5.41 7.21
N GLN A 85 -20.68 -4.29 6.62
CA GLN A 85 -19.79 -3.52 5.74
C GLN A 85 -18.84 -2.62 6.55
N THR A 86 -17.84 -3.23 7.20
CA THR A 86 -16.72 -2.49 7.85
C THR A 86 -15.87 -1.69 6.84
N ARG A 87 -16.03 -2.00 5.55
CA ARG A 87 -15.49 -1.26 4.42
C ARG A 87 -16.53 -1.12 3.31
N THR A 88 -16.92 0.12 3.02
CA THR A 88 -17.95 0.44 2.02
C THR A 88 -17.37 0.99 0.71
N SER A 89 -16.04 1.08 0.60
CA SER A 89 -15.34 1.67 -0.55
C SER A 89 -15.41 0.81 -1.82
N THR A 90 -15.09 1.41 -2.96
CA THR A 90 -14.60 0.68 -4.16
C THR A 90 -13.07 0.66 -4.17
N GLY A 91 -12.46 -0.31 -4.81
CA GLY A 91 -11.01 -0.45 -4.76
C GLY A 91 -10.45 -1.38 -5.81
N THR A 92 -9.13 -1.38 -5.93
CA THR A 92 -8.40 -2.24 -6.85
C THR A 92 -6.95 -2.39 -6.40
N PHE A 93 -6.30 -3.48 -6.83
CA PHE A 93 -4.87 -3.67 -6.64
C PHE A 93 -4.11 -3.34 -7.93
N LEU A 94 -3.07 -2.53 -7.82
CA LEU A 94 -2.17 -2.20 -8.92
C LEU A 94 -0.76 -2.67 -8.59
N ALA A 95 -0.22 -3.57 -9.41
CA ALA A 95 1.20 -3.92 -9.40
C ALA A 95 1.98 -2.98 -10.33
N SER A 96 3.27 -2.76 -10.05
CA SER A 96 4.14 -1.95 -10.93
C SER A 96 4.19 -2.46 -12.38
N ALA A 97 4.05 -3.77 -12.60
CA ALA A 97 3.96 -4.36 -13.95
C ALA A 97 2.71 -3.94 -14.75
N MET A 98 1.67 -3.42 -14.08
CA MET A 98 0.43 -2.92 -14.72
C MET A 98 0.54 -1.44 -15.14
N ASP A 99 1.64 -0.78 -14.77
CA ASP A 99 1.88 0.65 -15.04
C ASP A 99 2.92 0.81 -16.15
N PRO A 100 2.49 1.11 -17.39
CA PRO A 100 3.42 1.30 -18.50
C PRO A 100 4.25 2.59 -18.39
N GLU A 101 3.83 3.57 -17.58
CA GLU A 101 4.59 4.81 -17.37
C GLU A 101 5.67 4.62 -16.29
N GLY A 102 5.58 3.58 -15.46
CA GLY A 102 6.56 3.26 -14.42
C GLY A 102 6.48 4.17 -13.18
N VAL A 103 5.36 4.88 -12.99
CA VAL A 103 5.11 5.72 -11.81
C VAL A 103 5.07 4.88 -10.53
N LEU A 104 4.36 3.75 -10.52
CA LEU A 104 4.24 2.85 -9.38
C LEU A 104 5.60 2.30 -8.96
N GLY A 105 6.42 1.84 -9.92
CA GLY A 105 7.78 1.38 -9.62
C GLY A 105 8.66 2.48 -9.04
N CYS A 106 8.51 3.73 -9.49
CA CYS A 106 9.21 4.87 -8.90
C CYS A 106 8.74 5.15 -7.45
N VAL A 107 7.43 5.02 -7.20
CA VAL A 107 6.85 5.16 -5.86
C VAL A 107 7.34 4.04 -4.93
N GLU A 108 7.40 2.79 -5.38
CA GLU A 108 7.98 1.66 -4.63
C GLU A 108 9.42 1.95 -4.20
N GLN A 109 10.26 2.48 -5.10
CA GLN A 109 11.64 2.84 -4.78
C GLN A 109 11.73 4.01 -3.78
N ARG A 110 10.81 4.99 -3.85
CA ARG A 110 10.71 6.06 -2.84
C ARG A 110 10.26 5.51 -1.48
N ILE A 111 9.30 4.58 -1.46
CA ILE A 111 8.83 3.91 -0.24
C ILE A 111 9.99 3.14 0.40
N ALA A 112 10.75 2.40 -0.41
CA ALA A 112 11.93 1.68 0.05
C ALA A 112 12.97 2.62 0.68
N ALA A 113 13.25 3.75 0.02
CA ALA A 113 14.17 4.76 0.57
C ALA A 113 13.65 5.39 1.88
N ALA A 114 12.34 5.62 2.01
CA ALA A 114 11.74 6.25 3.19
C ALA A 114 11.62 5.31 4.39
N THR A 115 11.36 4.03 4.13
CA THR A 115 11.16 3.01 5.17
C THR A 115 12.43 2.25 5.51
N LEU A 116 13.46 2.35 4.66
CA LEU A 116 14.68 1.54 4.70
C LEU A 116 14.40 0.04 4.55
N LEU A 117 13.28 -0.31 3.92
CA LEU A 117 12.88 -1.68 3.60
C LEU A 117 13.05 -1.92 2.10
N PRO A 118 13.44 -3.14 1.66
CA PRO A 118 13.52 -3.46 0.23
C PRO A 118 12.19 -3.23 -0.50
N ALA A 119 12.25 -2.73 -1.74
CA ALA A 119 11.04 -2.51 -2.55
C ALA A 119 10.25 -3.81 -2.78
N ASP A 120 10.95 -4.93 -2.95
CA ASP A 120 10.38 -6.26 -3.20
C ASP A 120 9.52 -6.80 -2.03
N ASN A 121 9.63 -6.18 -0.85
CA ASN A 121 8.80 -6.51 0.31
C ASN A 121 7.43 -5.82 0.26
N GLY A 122 7.23 -4.87 -0.66
CA GLY A 122 5.97 -4.18 -0.85
C GLY A 122 4.92 -5.08 -1.51
N GLU A 123 3.73 -5.12 -0.93
CA GLU A 123 2.54 -5.64 -1.60
C GLU A 123 2.10 -4.70 -2.72
N ALA A 124 1.31 -5.22 -3.68
CA ALA A 124 0.69 -4.39 -4.72
C ALA A 124 -0.10 -3.23 -4.08
N PHE A 125 -0.11 -2.07 -4.76
CA PHE A 125 -0.81 -0.89 -4.27
C PHE A 125 -2.30 -1.17 -4.18
N ASN A 126 -2.86 -1.10 -2.97
CA ASN A 126 -4.29 -1.12 -2.78
C ASN A 126 -4.82 0.30 -2.90
N VAL A 127 -5.53 0.59 -4.00
CA VAL A 127 -6.16 1.88 -4.24
C VAL A 127 -7.63 1.78 -3.87
N LEU A 128 -8.04 2.59 -2.91
CA LEU A 128 -9.42 2.65 -2.41
C LEU A 128 -10.06 3.99 -2.80
N HIS A 129 -11.36 3.96 -3.06
CA HIS A 129 -12.18 5.12 -3.36
C HIS A 129 -13.40 5.17 -2.43
N TYR A 130 -13.47 6.24 -1.66
CA TYR A 130 -14.54 6.54 -0.72
C TYR A 130 -15.44 7.64 -1.26
N GLU A 131 -16.73 7.33 -1.40
CA GLU A 131 -17.79 8.32 -1.56
C GLU A 131 -18.14 8.98 -0.22
N LYS A 132 -19.04 9.96 -0.26
CA LYS A 132 -19.55 10.60 0.95
C LYS A 132 -20.23 9.55 1.83
N GLU A 133 -20.00 9.62 3.15
CA GLU A 133 -20.47 8.64 4.17
C GLU A 133 -19.80 7.25 4.14
N GLN A 134 -18.99 6.94 3.12
CA GLN A 134 -18.19 5.72 3.13
C GLN A 134 -17.01 5.84 4.10
N HIS A 135 -16.67 4.73 4.75
CA HIS A 135 -15.63 4.68 5.77
C HIS A 135 -14.92 3.33 5.78
N TYR A 136 -13.83 3.30 6.54
CA TYR A 136 -13.16 2.09 6.96
C TYR A 136 -13.02 2.18 8.48
N ASP A 137 -13.63 1.22 9.18
CA ASP A 137 -13.48 1.10 10.63
C ASP A 137 -12.03 0.87 11.06
N SER A 138 -11.73 1.24 12.30
CA SER A 138 -10.41 1.06 12.90
C SER A 138 -10.02 -0.41 12.92
N HIS A 139 -8.83 -0.72 12.42
CA HIS A 139 -8.29 -2.07 12.36
C HIS A 139 -6.76 -2.05 12.45
N TYR A 140 -6.18 -3.24 12.64
CA TYR A 140 -4.75 -3.45 12.46
C TYR A 140 -4.47 -3.95 11.05
N ASP A 141 -3.40 -3.46 10.44
CA ASP A 141 -2.92 -4.00 9.16
C ASP A 141 -2.26 -5.38 9.32
N THR A 142 -1.83 -5.72 10.53
CA THR A 142 -1.22 -7.01 10.86
C THR A 142 -2.26 -8.10 11.03
N PHE A 143 -1.91 -9.32 10.63
CA PHE A 143 -2.75 -10.50 10.81
C PHE A 143 -2.45 -11.20 12.15
N ASP A 144 -3.39 -11.23 13.09
CA ASP A 144 -3.22 -11.98 14.35
C ASP A 144 -3.25 -13.50 14.05
N PRO A 145 -2.18 -14.27 14.38
CA PRO A 145 -2.17 -15.71 14.17
C PRO A 145 -3.30 -16.47 14.87
N LYS A 146 -3.88 -15.91 15.96
CA LYS A 146 -5.04 -16.51 16.65
C LYS A 146 -6.31 -16.42 15.81
N GLU A 147 -6.44 -15.39 14.99
CA GLU A 147 -7.64 -15.14 14.18
C GLU A 147 -7.48 -15.67 12.75
N PHE A 148 -6.29 -15.50 12.16
CA PHE A 148 -6.02 -15.81 10.76
C PHE A 148 -5.19 -17.09 10.56
N GLY A 149 -4.75 -17.73 11.64
CA GLY A 149 -3.82 -18.86 11.57
C GLY A 149 -2.37 -18.45 11.26
N PRO A 150 -1.44 -19.41 11.16
CA PRO A 150 -0.04 -19.13 10.88
C PRO A 150 0.12 -18.46 9.52
N GLN A 151 0.72 -17.27 9.50
CA GLN A 151 1.03 -16.54 8.27
C GLN A 151 2.47 -16.83 7.81
N PRO A 152 2.72 -16.99 6.50
CA PRO A 152 4.08 -17.19 5.98
C PRO A 152 4.96 -15.94 6.10
N SER A 153 4.34 -14.77 6.19
CA SER A 153 4.96 -13.46 6.38
C SER A 153 4.03 -12.55 7.19
N GLN A 154 4.54 -11.42 7.68
CA GLN A 154 3.75 -10.43 8.41
C GLN A 154 4.07 -9.02 7.95
N ARG A 155 3.06 -8.16 7.92
CA ARG A 155 3.20 -6.72 7.64
C ARG A 155 3.89 -6.03 8.82
N ILE A 156 4.90 -5.22 8.52
CA ILE A 156 5.70 -4.51 9.54
C ILE A 156 5.60 -2.99 9.42
N ALA A 157 5.11 -2.49 8.29
CA ALA A 157 4.89 -1.09 8.03
C ALA A 157 3.81 -0.91 6.95
N THR A 158 3.11 0.21 7.03
CA THR A 158 2.13 0.64 6.04
C THR A 158 2.46 2.05 5.61
N VAL A 159 2.45 2.30 4.30
CA VAL A 159 2.55 3.65 3.75
C VAL A 159 1.22 4.03 3.12
N LEU A 160 0.58 5.05 3.68
CA LEU A 160 -0.61 5.69 3.14
C LEU A 160 -0.18 6.90 2.28
N LEU A 161 -0.67 6.95 1.03
CA LEU A 161 -0.38 7.97 0.02
C LEU A 161 -1.58 8.84 -0.28
#